data_AF-A0A662H3V6-F1
#
_entry.id   AF-A0A662H3V6-F1
#
_cell.length_a   1.000
_cell.length_b   1.000
_cell.length_c   1.000
_cell.angle_alpha   90.00
_cell.angle_beta   90.00
_cell.angle_gamma   90.00
#
_symmetry.space_group_name_H-M   'P 1'
#
loop_
_entity.id
_entity.type
_entity.pdbx_description
1 polymer ?
#
loop_
_entity_poly.entity_id
_entity_poly.type
_entity_poly.pdbx_seq_one_letter_code
_entity_poly.pdbx_strand_id
1 'polypeptide(L)' 'MPNNEFYIDSNIFFYSIIMDRKYGESCAKVVKMIHTKDIRAVISSIIILEVANALRKYEIPDIYRVPTYVGVGGLT' A
#
# COMPACT_ATOMS: atom_id res chain seq x y z
N MET A 1 -22.01 16.86 9.07
CA MET A 1 -20.64 17.40 8.95
C MET A 1 -20.34 17.51 7.46
N PRO A 2 -19.77 18.61 6.95
CA PRO A 2 -19.30 18.62 5.57
C PRO A 2 -18.43 17.38 5.36
N ASN A 3 -18.60 16.72 4.23
CA ASN A 3 -17.90 15.50 3.90
C ASN A 3 -16.41 15.82 3.71
N ASN A 4 -15.65 15.97 4.80
CA ASN A 4 -14.21 16.21 4.73
C ASN A 4 -13.56 14.95 4.18
N GLU A 5 -13.32 14.96 2.88
CA GLU A 5 -12.55 13.97 2.16
C GLU A 5 -11.07 14.39 2.25
N PHE A 6 -10.23 13.45 2.66
CA PHE A 6 -8.80 13.66 2.69
C PHE A 6 -8.21 13.25 1.35
N TYR A 7 -7.51 14.16 0.69
CA TYR A 7 -6.70 13.78 -0.46
C TYR A 7 -5.42 13.07 0.02
N ILE A 8 -5.18 11.85 -0.45
CA ILE A 8 -4.06 11.02 0.01
C ILE A 8 -2.94 11.05 -1.03
N ASP A 9 -1.73 11.32 -0.56
CA ASP A 9 -0.50 11.32 -1.36
C ASP A 9 0.12 9.92 -1.46
N SER A 10 0.96 9.69 -2.48
CA SER A 10 1.64 8.42 -2.71
C SER A 10 2.55 7.98 -1.57
N ASN A 11 3.15 8.94 -0.85
CA ASN A 11 4.02 8.66 0.31
C ASN A 11 3.30 7.93 1.45
N ILE A 12 2.00 8.19 1.67
CA ILE A 12 1.22 7.49 2.71
C ILE A 12 1.18 6.00 2.41
N PHE A 13 0.93 5.62 1.16
CA PHE A 13 0.94 4.22 0.76
C PHE A 13 2.36 3.66 0.80
N PHE A 14 3.31 4.33 0.14
CA PHE A 14 4.68 3.83 0.01
C PHE A 14 5.35 3.60 1.37
N TYR A 15 5.34 4.59 2.27
CA TYR A 15 5.96 4.47 3.59
C TYR A 15 5.25 3.48 4.51
N SER A 16 3.94 3.28 4.34
CA SER A 16 3.23 2.20 5.05
C SER A 16 3.65 0.81 4.57
N ILE A 17 3.99 0.66 3.28
CA ILE A 17 4.40 -0.64 2.70
C ILE A 17 5.84 -0.97 3.09
N ILE A 18 6.77 -0.04 2.92
CA ILE A 18 8.18 -0.28 3.25
C ILE A 18 8.47 -0.19 4.75
N MET A 19 7.46 0.14 5.55
CA MET A 19 7.56 0.40 6.99
C MET A 19 8.70 1.37 7.30
N ASP A 20 8.62 2.56 6.70
CA ASP A 20 9.63 3.61 6.91
C ASP A 20 9.87 3.85 8.41
N ARG A 21 11.15 3.99 8.80
CA ARG A 21 11.56 4.08 10.20
C ARG A 21 10.90 5.24 10.96
N LYS A 22 10.63 6.37 10.28
CA LYS A 22 10.09 7.58 10.91
C LYS A 22 8.59 7.70 10.71
N TYR A 23 8.09 7.33 9.53
CA TYR A 23 6.72 7.63 9.12
C TYR A 23 5.85 6.38 8.95
N GLY A 24 6.42 5.18 8.94
CA GLY A 24 5.73 3.94 8.60
C GLY A 24 4.50 3.67 9.48
N GLU A 25 4.65 3.74 10.80
CA GLU A 25 3.52 3.50 11.73
C GLU A 25 2.39 4.51 11.56
N SER A 26 2.74 5.79 11.38
CA SER A 26 1.74 6.84 11.20
C SER A 26 1.00 6.68 9.86
N CYS A 27 1.72 6.35 8.80
CA CYS A 27 1.13 6.08 7.48
C CYS A 27 0.24 4.84 7.50
N ALA A 28 0.69 3.74 8.13
CA ALA A 28 -0.09 2.53 8.31
C ALA A 28 -1.38 2.78 9.11
N LYS A 29 -1.34 3.67 10.12
CA LYS A 29 -2.53 4.09 10.86
C LYS A 29 -3.53 4.82 9.96
N VAL A 30 -3.07 5.73 9.09
CA VAL A 30 -3.94 6.40 8.11
C VAL A 30 -4.55 5.39 7.15
N VAL A 31 -3.77 4.47 6.59
CA VAL A 31 -4.26 3.40 5.70
C VAL A 31 -5.29 2.54 6.41
N LYS A 32 -5.06 2.20 7.69
CA LYS A 32 -6.03 1.47 8.52
C LYS A 32 -7.33 2.24 8.66
N MET A 33 -7.28 3.53 8.98
CA MET A 33 -8.46 4.40 9.12
C MET A 33 -9.27 4.51 7.82
N ILE A 34 -8.60 4.50 6.66
CA ILE A 34 -9.27 4.44 5.35
C ILE A 34 -9.96 3.08 5.19
N HIS A 35 -9.25 1.97 5.47
CA HIS A 35 -9.77 0.61 5.35
C HIS A 35 -10.97 0.34 6.28
N THR A 36 -10.93 0.84 7.52
CA THR A 36 -12.02 0.74 8.50
C THR A 36 -13.14 1.75 8.25
N LYS A 37 -13.00 2.63 7.25
CA LYS A 37 -13.95 3.71 6.91
C LYS A 37 -14.12 4.76 8.02
N ASP A 38 -13.13 4.89 8.91
CA ASP A 38 -13.07 5.96 9.91
C ASP A 38 -12.84 7.33 9.25
N ILE A 39 -12.17 7.35 8.10
CA ILE A 39 -12.03 8.53 7.25
C ILE A 39 -12.38 8.21 5.80
N ARG A 40 -12.89 9.23 5.08
CA ARG A 40 -13.01 9.16 3.62
C ARG A 40 -11.78 9.75 2.98
N ALA A 41 -11.21 9.01 2.03
CA ALA A 41 -10.04 9.39 1.29
C ALA A 41 -10.32 9.38 -0.20
N VAL A 42 -9.71 10.33 -0.91
CA VAL A 42 -9.71 10.41 -2.37
C VAL A 42 -8.27 10.44 -2.87
N ILE A 43 -8.04 9.86 -4.05
CA ILE A 43 -6.76 9.89 -4.74
C ILE A 43 -6.98 10.21 -6.21
N SER A 44 -6.00 10.82 -6.86
CA SER A 44 -5.90 10.76 -8.31
C SER A 44 -5.44 9.38 -8.77
N SER A 45 -5.82 8.99 -9.98
CA SER A 45 -5.30 7.77 -10.62
C SER A 45 -3.77 7.79 -10.78
N ILE A 46 -3.15 8.96 -10.84
CA ILE A 46 -1.69 9.14 -10.92
C ILE A 46 -0.99 8.58 -9.67
N ILE A 47 -1.61 8.70 -8.49
CA ILE A 47 -1.03 8.21 -7.22
C ILE A 47 -0.74 6.70 -7.29
N ILE A 48 -1.59 5.93 -7.99
CA ILE A 48 -1.39 4.48 -8.16
C ILE A 48 -0.11 4.22 -8.96
N LEU A 49 0.14 4.99 -10.03
CA LEU A 49 1.33 4.85 -10.86
C LEU A 49 2.61 5.24 -10.11
N GLU A 50 2.56 6.29 -9.29
CA GLU A 50 3.68 6.73 -8.47
C GLU A 50 4.07 5.67 -7.44
N VAL A 51 3.09 5.10 -6.72
CA VAL A 51 3.33 4.04 -5.74
C VAL A 51 3.91 2.81 -6.43
N ALA A 52 3.32 2.36 -7.55
CA ALA A 52 3.82 1.20 -8.29
C ALA A 52 5.27 1.40 -8.78
N ASN A 53 5.59 2.58 -9.31
CA ASN A 53 6.93 2.90 -9.77
C ASN A 53 7.93 3.01 -8.61
N ALA A 54 7.53 3.56 -7.46
CA ALA A 54 8.35 3.62 -6.27
C ALA A 54 8.66 2.22 -5.73
N LEU A 55 7.66 1.35 -5.58
CA LEU A 55 7.86 -0.03 -5.14
C LEU A 55 8.80 -0.79 -6.06
N ARG A 56 8.62 -0.65 -7.38
CA ARG A 56 9.54 -1.22 -8.39
C ARG A 56 10.97 -0.71 -8.22
N LYS A 57 11.17 0.59 -8.04
CA LYS A 57 12.49 1.21 -7.88
C LYS A 57 13.22 0.73 -6.63
N TYR A 58 12.47 0.43 -5.58
CA TYR A 58 13.01 -0.07 -4.31
C TYR A 58 13.08 -1.60 -4.26
N GLU A 59 12.83 -2.29 -5.38
CA GLU A 59 12.86 -3.76 -5.49
C GLU A 59 12.02 -4.45 -4.41
N ILE A 60 10.94 -3.79 -3.97
CA ILE A 60 10.03 -4.36 -2.98
C ILE A 60 9.32 -5.53 -3.68
N PRO A 61 9.48 -6.77 -3.17
CA PRO A 61 8.93 -7.94 -3.82
C PRO A 61 7.43 -7.78 -3.98
N ASP A 62 6.93 -8.31 -5.09
CA ASP A 62 5.56 -8.14 -5.53
C ASP A 62 4.58 -8.40 -4.37
N ILE A 63 3.82 -7.36 -3.99
CA ILE A 63 2.75 -7.43 -2.98
C ILE A 63 1.64 -8.41 -3.43
N TYR A 64 1.65 -8.84 -4.70
CA TYR A 64 0.81 -9.90 -5.25
C TYR A 64 1.50 -11.26 -5.37
N ARG A 65 2.61 -11.52 -4.66
CA ARG A 65 3.09 -12.90 -4.52
C ARG A 65 2.10 -13.67 -3.64
N VAL A 66 0.97 -14.06 -4.23
CA VAL A 66 0.21 -15.24 -3.77
C VAL A 66 1.27 -16.31 -3.62
N PRO A 67 1.42 -16.95 -2.44
CA PRO A 67 2.26 -18.12 -2.35
C PRO A 67 1.68 -19.08 -3.38
N THR A 68 2.38 -19.28 -4.50
CA THR A 68 2.17 -20.51 -5.24
C THR A 68 2.53 -21.58 -4.24
N TYR A 69 1.51 -22.15 -3.60
CA TYR A 69 1.63 -23.44 -2.96
C TYR A 69 2.34 -24.30 -4.01
N VAL A 70 3.56 -24.69 -3.69
CA VAL A 70 4.33 -25.67 -4.44
C VAL A 70 3.58 -26.98 -4.22
N GLY A 71 2.49 -27.14 -4.96
CA GLY A 71 1.61 -28.29 -4.95
C GLY A 71 2.07 -29.24 -6.04
N VAL A 72 2.73 -30.30 -5.58
CA VAL A 72 2.73 -31.65 -6.14
C VAL A 72 3.32 -31.80 -7.55
N GLY A 73 4.57 -32.26 -7.58
CA GLY A 73 5.23 -32.78 -8.77
C GLY A 73 6.45 -33.62 -8.39
N GLY A 74 6.24 -34.64 -7.56
CA GLY A 74 7.22 -35.70 -7.40
C GLY A 74 7.37 -36.45 -8.71
N LEU A 75 8.56 -36.39 -9.30
CA LEU A 75 9.03 -37.28 -10.36
C LEU A 75 10.56 -37.40 -10.22
N THR A 76 10.96 -38.25 -9.28
CA THR A 76 12.14 -39.13 -9.33
C THR A 76 11.79 -40.41 -8.62
#